data_AF-A0A955N208-F1
#
_entry.id   AF-A0A955N208-F1
#
_cell.length_a   1.000
_cell.length_b   1.000
_cell.length_c   1.000
_cell.angle_alpha   90.00
_cell.angle_beta   90.00
_cell.angle_gamma   90.00
#
_symmetry.space_group_name_H-M   'P 1'
#
loop_
_entity.id
_entity.type
_entity.pdbx_description
1 polymer ?
#
loop_
_entity_poly.entity_id
_entity_poly.type
_entity_poly.pdbx_seq_one_letter_code
_entity_poly.pdbx_strand_id
1 'polypeptide(L)'
;MALSRLVIWGWPEGDAGEDLKAGGIQPDPIEYHGSNEWLIAPKKSAAGVPIALIDPHLSWYGIFRFYEARFYGDTLNLSGVCILGSPIISLGHNEYLSVAMTTGSGDTADVFEETLNPDNPLQYEVDGEWKDMTVRKDVIRVRKEDGSFDDKEVEIHETRHGPVVATKDGKAYAMAIPYMEDISLTDQTYQMMTAKNLDEAKAALSHLGLMGQNVMVGTVDGDIYYQRTGKVPIRPDGVDPSKPIPGNVSKNDWLGIHPMEDLVQCENPPQGYMQNCNVSPFGMMKDSPMRLADYPSYVYGTTEWPPHQRAAMVVEVLHNDPLFTIEEALDLAV
;
A
#
# COMPACT_ATOMS: atom_id res chain seq x y z
N MET A 1 -13.30 -11.66 5.16
CA MET A 1 -13.78 -10.30 4.83
C MET A 1 -13.31 -9.25 5.84
N ALA A 2 -13.63 -9.37 7.15
CA ALA A 2 -13.23 -8.34 8.13
C ALA A 2 -11.71 -8.11 8.22
N LEU A 3 -10.90 -9.17 8.25
CA LEU A 3 -9.43 -9.03 8.29
C LEU A 3 -8.85 -8.41 7.01
N SER A 4 -9.31 -8.84 5.83
CA SER A 4 -8.87 -8.28 4.55
C SER A 4 -9.14 -6.77 4.47
N ARG A 5 -10.26 -6.30 5.03
CA ARG A 5 -10.57 -4.88 5.16
C ARG A 5 -9.63 -4.17 6.13
N LEU A 6 -9.38 -4.77 7.29
CA LEU A 6 -8.43 -4.20 8.26
C LEU A 6 -7.02 -4.06 7.69
N VAL A 7 -6.59 -5.02 6.87
CA VAL A 7 -5.28 -4.99 6.19
C VAL A 7 -5.23 -3.93 5.08
N ILE A 8 -6.28 -3.85 4.23
CA ILE A 8 -6.26 -2.92 3.09
C ILE A 8 -6.38 -1.46 3.51
N TRP A 9 -6.99 -1.17 4.66
CA TRP A 9 -7.15 0.20 5.18
C TRP A 9 -5.91 0.72 5.90
N GLY A 10 -5.07 -0.16 6.48
CA GLY A 10 -3.99 0.27 7.36
C GLY A 10 -2.92 1.17 6.74
N TRP A 11 -2.72 1.12 5.41
CA TRP A 11 -1.80 2.02 4.70
C TRP A 11 -2.47 3.35 4.31
N PRO A 12 -3.63 3.36 3.63
CA PRO A 12 -4.37 4.59 3.35
C PRO A 12 -4.73 5.42 4.59
N GLU A 13 -5.03 4.78 5.72
CA GLU A 13 -5.24 5.48 7.00
C GLU A 13 -3.98 6.24 7.44
N GLY A 14 -2.80 5.71 7.10
CA GLY A 14 -1.53 6.37 7.34
C GLY A 14 -1.33 7.62 6.50
N ASP A 15 -1.64 7.54 5.21
CA ASP A 15 -1.61 8.69 4.28
C ASP A 15 -2.54 9.80 4.79
N ALA A 16 -3.80 9.46 5.08
CA ALA A 16 -4.78 10.41 5.64
C ALA A 16 -4.37 10.96 7.02
N GLY A 17 -3.62 10.17 7.80
CA GLY A 17 -3.06 10.61 9.07
C GLY A 17 -2.05 11.77 8.92
N GLU A 18 -1.27 11.79 7.84
CA GLU A 18 -0.35 12.90 7.55
C GLU A 18 -1.13 14.17 7.17
N ASP A 19 -2.23 14.06 6.42
CA ASP A 19 -3.12 15.20 6.14
C ASP A 19 -3.72 15.76 7.42
N LEU A 20 -4.22 14.90 8.33
CA LEU A 20 -4.73 15.34 9.63
C LEU A 20 -3.68 16.15 10.39
N LYS A 21 -2.44 15.67 10.43
CA LYS A 21 -1.32 16.39 11.09
C LYS A 21 -1.05 17.73 10.43
N ALA A 22 -1.07 17.81 9.10
CA ALA A 22 -0.95 19.07 8.37
C ALA A 22 -2.11 20.04 8.68
N GLY A 23 -3.32 19.53 8.96
CA GLY A 23 -4.47 20.27 9.50
C GLY A 23 -4.39 20.60 11.00
N GLY A 24 -3.30 20.22 11.67
CA GLY A 24 -3.13 20.41 13.11
C GLY A 24 -4.07 19.56 13.96
N ILE A 25 -4.42 18.37 13.47
CA ILE A 25 -5.11 17.30 14.19
C ILE A 25 -4.11 16.19 14.44
N GLN A 26 -4.04 15.70 15.67
CA GLN A 26 -3.17 14.59 16.01
C GLN A 26 -3.95 13.28 15.92
N PRO A 27 -3.74 12.45 14.87
CA PRO A 27 -4.33 11.13 14.82
C PRO A 27 -3.64 10.18 15.81
N ASP A 28 -4.27 9.03 16.03
CA ASP A 28 -3.64 7.92 16.72
C ASP A 28 -2.36 7.47 15.98
N PRO A 29 -1.35 6.96 16.69
CA PRO A 29 -0.13 6.49 16.06
C PRO A 29 -0.40 5.27 15.17
N ILE A 30 0.15 5.29 13.96
CA ILE A 30 0.14 4.14 13.05
C ILE A 30 1.27 3.19 13.45
N GLU A 31 1.04 1.87 13.38
CA GLU A 31 2.06 0.87 13.64
C GLU A 31 3.21 0.95 12.61
N TYR A 32 4.42 0.62 13.04
CA TYR A 32 5.60 0.60 12.16
C TYR A 32 5.54 -0.57 11.18
N HIS A 33 5.77 -0.29 9.90
CA HIS A 33 5.92 -1.29 8.84
C HIS A 33 7.28 -1.13 8.15
N GLY A 34 8.05 -2.23 8.05
CA GLY A 34 9.30 -2.29 7.29
C GLY A 34 9.40 -3.61 6.53
N SER A 35 10.32 -3.73 5.59
CA SER A 35 10.61 -4.96 4.82
C SER A 35 11.87 -4.81 3.98
N ASN A 36 12.48 -5.93 3.58
CA ASN A 36 13.41 -6.03 2.47
C ASN A 36 12.82 -6.91 1.36
N GLU A 37 13.07 -6.53 0.11
CA GLU A 37 12.92 -7.41 -1.05
C GLU A 37 14.02 -7.12 -2.06
N TRP A 38 14.40 -8.13 -2.83
CA TRP A 38 15.23 -7.93 -4.01
C TRP A 38 14.93 -8.96 -5.09
N LEU A 39 15.33 -8.63 -6.32
CA LEU A 39 15.36 -9.55 -7.44
C LEU A 39 16.69 -9.41 -8.15
N ILE A 40 17.27 -10.54 -8.54
CA ILE A 40 18.49 -10.63 -9.34
C ILE A 40 18.13 -11.41 -10.59
N ALA A 41 18.37 -10.81 -11.76
CA ALA A 41 18.11 -11.43 -13.04
C ALA A 41 19.16 -12.52 -13.36
N PRO A 42 18.84 -13.52 -14.22
CA PRO A 42 19.76 -14.59 -14.61
C PRO A 42 21.15 -14.12 -15.03
N LYS A 43 21.24 -13.01 -15.77
CA LYS A 43 22.50 -12.44 -16.28
C LYS A 43 23.49 -12.02 -15.18
N LYS A 44 23.01 -11.87 -13.94
CA LYS A 44 23.78 -11.44 -12.76
C LYS A 44 23.82 -12.53 -11.69
N SER A 45 23.36 -13.73 -12.01
CA SER A 45 23.31 -14.87 -11.10
C SER A 45 24.29 -15.94 -11.57
N ALA A 46 25.13 -16.44 -10.66
CA ALA A 46 26.09 -17.51 -10.96
C ALA A 46 25.42 -18.82 -11.39
N ALA A 47 24.19 -19.04 -10.94
CA ALA A 47 23.40 -20.19 -11.32
C ALA A 47 22.68 -20.02 -12.67
N GLY A 48 22.72 -18.81 -13.27
CA GLY A 48 22.02 -18.51 -14.52
C GLY A 48 20.49 -18.54 -14.39
N VAL A 49 19.98 -18.38 -13.16
CA VAL A 49 18.54 -18.34 -12.83
C VAL A 49 18.24 -17.13 -11.96
N PRO A 50 16.99 -16.63 -11.92
CA PRO A 50 16.64 -15.54 -11.02
C PRO A 50 16.80 -15.92 -9.55
N ILE A 51 17.13 -14.93 -8.72
CA ILE A 51 17.16 -15.06 -7.26
C ILE A 51 16.21 -14.00 -6.67
N ALA A 52 15.36 -14.41 -5.74
CA ALA A 52 14.41 -13.55 -5.03
C ALA A 52 14.60 -13.68 -3.51
N LEU A 53 14.42 -12.57 -2.79
CA LEU A 53 14.32 -12.53 -1.32
C LEU A 53 13.02 -11.85 -0.95
N ILE A 54 12.40 -12.44 0.06
CA ILE A 54 11.13 -12.03 0.61
C ILE A 54 11.36 -11.94 2.12
N ASP A 55 11.47 -10.72 2.65
CA ASP A 55 11.90 -10.50 4.03
C ASP A 55 11.08 -9.36 4.69
N PRO A 56 9.80 -9.61 5.02
CA PRO A 56 8.93 -8.60 5.62
C PRO A 56 9.22 -8.37 7.12
N HIS A 57 9.23 -7.11 7.57
CA HIS A 57 9.50 -6.69 8.95
C HIS A 57 8.29 -5.99 9.59
N LEU A 58 7.29 -6.79 9.97
CA LEU A 58 6.11 -6.32 10.69
C LEU A 58 6.18 -6.64 12.19
N SER A 59 5.21 -6.13 12.96
CA SER A 59 5.11 -6.42 14.39
C SER A 59 5.10 -7.92 14.69
N TRP A 60 5.81 -8.32 15.75
CA TRP A 60 5.82 -9.72 16.24
C TRP A 60 4.50 -10.13 16.91
N TYR A 61 3.62 -9.15 17.17
CA TYR A 61 2.34 -9.32 17.84
C TYR A 61 1.20 -8.82 16.95
N GLY A 62 -0.02 -9.22 17.30
CA GLY A 62 -1.22 -8.76 16.60
C GLY A 62 -1.48 -9.46 15.28
N ILE A 63 -2.24 -8.79 14.42
CA ILE A 63 -2.84 -9.35 13.20
C ILE A 63 -1.85 -9.48 12.05
N PHE A 64 -0.79 -8.66 12.02
CA PHE A 64 0.21 -8.62 10.94
C PHE A 64 1.29 -9.70 11.08
N ARG A 65 1.12 -10.63 12.02
CA ARG A 65 2.02 -11.77 12.16
C ARG A 65 1.84 -12.72 10.98
N PHE A 66 2.98 -13.16 10.43
CA PHE A 66 3.01 -14.14 9.37
C PHE A 66 2.95 -15.58 9.90
N TYR A 67 2.33 -16.46 9.11
CA TYR A 67 2.49 -17.91 9.23
C TYR A 67 2.94 -18.47 7.88
N GLU A 68 3.89 -19.41 7.90
CA GLU A 68 4.34 -20.10 6.70
C GLU A 68 3.33 -21.19 6.32
N ALA A 69 3.07 -21.31 5.02
CA ALA A 69 2.19 -22.33 4.47
C ALA A 69 2.69 -22.81 3.10
N ARG A 70 2.35 -24.05 2.79
CA ARG A 70 2.45 -24.62 1.45
C ARG A 70 1.09 -25.16 1.04
N PHE A 71 0.58 -24.71 -0.10
CA PHE A 71 -0.65 -25.21 -0.69
C PHE A 71 -0.31 -26.07 -1.89
N TYR A 72 -0.77 -27.33 -1.85
CA TYR A 72 -0.55 -28.30 -2.92
C TYR A 72 -1.88 -28.94 -3.31
N GLY A 73 -2.21 -28.88 -4.59
CA GLY A 73 -3.42 -29.43 -5.21
C GLY A 73 -3.27 -29.45 -6.74
N ASP A 74 -4.33 -29.82 -7.45
CA ASP A 74 -4.27 -30.02 -8.91
C ASP A 74 -3.76 -28.78 -9.66
N THR A 75 -4.32 -27.61 -9.35
CA THR A 75 -3.95 -26.34 -9.97
C THR A 75 -3.16 -25.41 -9.05
N LEU A 76 -2.80 -25.85 -7.84
CA LEU A 76 -2.14 -25.03 -6.82
C LEU A 76 -0.83 -25.67 -6.39
N ASN A 77 0.28 -24.96 -6.57
CA ASN A 77 1.58 -25.31 -6.00
C ASN A 77 2.24 -24.02 -5.51
N LEU A 78 1.87 -23.59 -4.31
CA LEU A 78 2.26 -22.30 -3.72
C LEU A 78 3.02 -22.56 -2.42
N SER A 79 4.10 -21.81 -2.18
CA SER A 79 4.87 -21.85 -0.94
C SER A 79 5.22 -20.44 -0.50
N GLY A 80 5.04 -20.12 0.78
CA GLY A 80 5.35 -18.78 1.28
C GLY A 80 4.68 -18.48 2.61
N VAL A 81 4.37 -17.20 2.82
CA VAL A 81 3.77 -16.71 4.06
C VAL A 81 2.42 -16.04 3.83
N CYS A 82 1.58 -16.16 4.84
CA CYS A 82 0.25 -15.56 4.93
C CYS A 82 0.20 -14.65 6.16
N ILE A 83 -0.54 -13.55 6.08
CA ILE A 83 -0.97 -12.81 7.28
C ILE A 83 -1.99 -13.68 8.04
N LEU A 84 -1.89 -13.75 9.37
CA LEU A 84 -2.78 -14.55 10.22
C LEU A 84 -4.26 -14.28 9.91
N GLY A 85 -4.98 -15.33 9.47
CA GLY A 85 -6.40 -15.26 9.09
C GLY A 85 -6.66 -14.97 7.61
N SER A 86 -5.63 -14.66 6.82
CA SER A 86 -5.72 -14.67 5.36
C SER A 86 -5.83 -16.10 4.84
N PRO A 87 -6.72 -16.38 3.86
CA PRO A 87 -6.87 -17.70 3.26
C PRO A 87 -5.84 -18.00 2.16
N ILE A 88 -5.00 -17.03 1.77
CA ILE A 88 -4.10 -17.13 0.61
C ILE A 88 -2.70 -16.66 1.01
N ILE A 89 -1.67 -17.35 0.50
CA ILE A 89 -0.25 -16.94 0.56
C ILE A 89 -0.12 -15.62 -0.19
N SER A 90 0.36 -14.56 0.45
CA SER A 90 0.47 -13.23 -0.16
C SER A 90 1.90 -12.87 -0.57
N LEU A 91 2.89 -13.51 0.06
CA LEU A 91 4.30 -13.37 -0.26
C LEU A 91 4.90 -14.77 -0.37
N GLY A 92 5.63 -15.07 -1.44
CA GLY A 92 6.16 -16.40 -1.67
C GLY A 92 6.43 -16.68 -3.12
N HIS A 93 6.25 -17.93 -3.54
CA HIS A 93 6.43 -18.32 -4.92
C HIS A 93 5.52 -19.50 -5.30
N ASN A 94 5.38 -19.69 -6.60
CA ASN A 94 4.85 -20.89 -7.22
C ASN A 94 5.93 -21.54 -8.12
N GLU A 95 5.54 -22.40 -9.06
CA GLU A 95 6.48 -23.06 -10.00
C GLU A 95 7.02 -22.13 -11.10
N TYR A 96 6.38 -20.98 -11.31
CA TYR A 96 6.61 -20.06 -12.42
C TYR A 96 7.17 -18.71 -11.97
N LEU A 97 6.83 -18.24 -10.78
CA LEU A 97 7.23 -16.93 -10.30
C LEU A 97 7.26 -16.81 -8.77
N SER A 98 8.01 -15.82 -8.28
CA SER A 98 7.99 -15.33 -6.92
C SER A 98 7.31 -13.96 -6.84
N VAL A 99 6.64 -13.69 -5.73
CA VAL A 99 6.08 -12.37 -5.40
C VAL A 99 6.59 -11.95 -4.03
N ALA A 100 7.18 -10.76 -3.98
CA ALA A 100 7.57 -10.07 -2.77
C ALA A 100 6.82 -8.74 -2.67
N MET A 101 6.68 -8.23 -1.45
CA MET A 101 6.17 -6.88 -1.24
C MET A 101 6.92 -6.18 -0.12
N THR A 102 7.10 -4.88 -0.29
CA THR A 102 7.53 -3.98 0.78
C THR A 102 6.61 -2.78 0.89
N THR A 103 6.52 -2.18 2.07
CA THR A 103 5.72 -0.96 2.25
C THR A 103 6.28 0.18 1.40
N GLY A 104 5.40 0.77 0.59
CA GLY A 104 5.64 1.97 -0.18
C GLY A 104 4.49 2.20 -1.15
N SER A 105 3.98 3.42 -1.24
CA SER A 105 2.81 3.73 -2.05
C SER A 105 2.90 5.10 -2.70
N GLY A 106 2.10 5.33 -3.73
CA GLY A 106 1.61 6.67 -4.00
C GLY A 106 0.70 7.12 -2.85
N ASP A 107 0.25 8.35 -2.93
CA ASP A 107 -0.71 8.92 -2.00
C ASP A 107 -2.11 8.35 -2.32
N THR A 108 -2.63 7.49 -1.43
CA THR A 108 -3.85 6.69 -1.65
C THR A 108 -5.06 7.10 -0.82
N ALA A 109 -4.99 8.24 -0.15
CA ALA A 109 -6.07 8.76 0.67
C ALA A 109 -6.09 10.28 0.67
N ASP A 110 -7.19 10.87 1.10
CA ASP A 110 -7.20 12.30 1.45
C ASP A 110 -8.08 12.52 2.67
N VAL A 111 -7.84 13.65 3.33
CA VAL A 111 -8.81 14.23 4.26
C VAL A 111 -9.47 15.44 3.62
N PHE A 112 -10.80 15.45 3.61
CA PHE A 112 -11.57 16.63 3.19
C PHE A 112 -11.95 17.46 4.42
N GLU A 113 -11.58 18.75 4.42
CA GLU A 113 -12.00 19.73 5.41
C GLU A 113 -13.36 20.31 5.00
N GLU A 114 -14.40 19.88 5.71
CA GLU A 114 -15.80 20.24 5.52
C GLU A 114 -16.15 21.42 6.43
N THR A 115 -16.79 22.45 5.86
CA THR A 115 -17.26 23.60 6.65
C THR A 115 -18.60 23.26 7.29
N LEU A 116 -18.67 23.23 8.62
CA LEU A 116 -19.92 22.93 9.34
C LEU A 116 -20.85 24.14 9.37
N ASN A 117 -22.16 23.88 9.32
CA ASN A 117 -23.17 24.91 9.56
C ASN A 117 -23.13 25.34 11.04
N PRO A 118 -22.89 26.64 11.35
CA PRO A 118 -22.88 27.13 12.73
C PRO A 118 -24.20 26.93 13.48
N ASP A 119 -25.33 26.90 12.76
CA ASP A 119 -26.66 26.72 13.32
C ASP A 119 -27.08 25.24 13.44
N ASN A 120 -26.44 24.35 12.67
CA ASN A 120 -26.70 22.91 12.68
C ASN A 120 -25.43 22.09 12.33
N PRO A 121 -24.65 21.60 13.31
CA PRO A 121 -23.39 20.92 13.05
C PRO A 121 -23.52 19.56 12.35
N LEU A 122 -24.75 19.07 12.12
CA LEU A 122 -25.02 17.90 11.27
C LEU A 122 -25.18 18.27 9.79
N GLN A 123 -24.89 19.52 9.44
CA GLN A 123 -24.84 20.01 8.07
C GLN A 123 -23.45 20.53 7.73
N TYR A 124 -23.07 20.37 6.47
CA TYR A 124 -21.83 20.88 5.90
C TYR A 124 -22.08 21.62 4.59
N GLU A 125 -21.24 22.60 4.29
CA GLU A 125 -21.36 23.42 3.09
C GLU A 125 -20.86 22.66 1.85
N VAL A 126 -21.61 22.74 0.75
CA VAL A 126 -21.21 22.28 -0.57
C VAL A 126 -21.61 23.33 -1.60
N ASP A 127 -20.64 23.98 -2.22
CA ASP A 127 -20.83 25.01 -3.24
C ASP A 127 -21.82 26.13 -2.83
N GLY A 128 -21.79 26.52 -1.54
CA GLY A 128 -22.66 27.54 -0.96
C GLY A 128 -24.02 27.05 -0.45
N GLU A 129 -24.29 25.74 -0.50
CA GLU A 129 -25.51 25.12 0.04
C GLU A 129 -25.22 24.22 1.24
N TRP A 130 -26.07 24.25 2.26
CA TRP A 130 -25.99 23.30 3.37
C TRP A 130 -26.54 21.93 2.96
N LYS A 131 -25.76 20.88 3.18
CA LYS A 131 -26.15 19.48 2.99
C LYS A 131 -26.13 18.75 4.33
N ASP A 132 -27.11 17.88 4.54
CA ASP A 132 -27.16 17.03 5.73
C ASP A 132 -26.08 15.94 5.66
N MET A 133 -25.43 15.68 6.79
CA MET A 133 -24.60 14.49 6.99
C MET A 133 -25.50 13.24 7.10
N THR A 134 -24.98 12.10 6.66
CA THR A 134 -25.57 10.82 7.02
C THR A 134 -25.16 10.48 8.45
N VAL A 135 -26.13 10.11 9.29
CA VAL A 135 -25.89 9.76 10.70
C VAL A 135 -26.22 8.29 10.90
N ARG A 136 -25.20 7.47 11.14
CA ARG A 136 -25.35 6.05 11.51
C ARG A 136 -25.17 5.88 13.01
N LYS A 137 -26.09 5.16 13.66
CA LYS A 137 -25.97 4.79 15.07
C LYS A 137 -25.66 3.31 15.18
N ASP A 138 -24.51 3.00 15.79
CA ASP A 138 -24.06 1.65 16.05
C ASP A 138 -23.96 1.41 17.56
N VAL A 139 -24.10 0.15 17.97
CA VAL A 139 -23.94 -0.27 19.38
C VAL A 139 -22.73 -1.20 19.47
N ILE A 140 -21.72 -0.76 20.22
CA ILE A 140 -20.51 -1.54 20.50
C ILE A 140 -20.64 -2.16 21.88
N ARG A 141 -20.57 -3.49 21.95
CA ARG A 141 -20.57 -4.22 23.23
C ARG A 141 -19.17 -4.26 23.81
N VAL A 142 -18.95 -3.54 24.91
CA VAL A 142 -17.66 -3.41 25.59
C VAL A 142 -17.61 -4.39 26.75
N ARG A 143 -16.63 -5.29 26.73
CA ARG A 143 -16.43 -6.27 27.80
C ARG A 143 -15.81 -5.61 29.03
N LYS A 144 -16.39 -5.87 30.21
CA LYS A 144 -15.88 -5.46 31.52
C LYS A 144 -14.94 -6.50 32.14
N GLU A 145 -14.22 -6.11 33.19
CA GLU A 145 -13.31 -6.98 33.94
C GLU A 145 -14.02 -8.22 34.52
N ASP A 146 -15.27 -8.08 34.95
CA ASP A 146 -16.09 -9.17 35.49
C ASP A 146 -16.64 -10.15 34.43
N GLY A 147 -16.34 -9.89 33.15
CA GLY A 147 -16.78 -10.69 32.01
C GLY A 147 -18.18 -10.37 31.49
N SER A 148 -18.91 -9.45 32.12
CA SER A 148 -20.16 -8.91 31.57
C SER A 148 -19.88 -7.83 30.50
N PHE A 149 -20.92 -7.35 29.83
CA PHE A 149 -20.81 -6.39 28.72
C PHE A 149 -21.66 -5.15 29.01
N ASP A 150 -21.14 -3.98 28.66
CA ASP A 150 -21.91 -2.75 28.53
C ASP A 150 -22.12 -2.43 27.04
N ASP A 151 -23.29 -1.92 26.70
CA ASP A 151 -23.58 -1.44 25.35
C ASP A 151 -23.21 0.04 25.27
N LYS A 152 -22.31 0.38 24.34
CA LYS A 152 -21.88 1.74 24.06
C LYS A 152 -22.43 2.17 22.71
N GLU A 153 -23.37 3.10 22.70
CA GLU A 153 -23.82 3.75 21.47
C GLU A 153 -22.70 4.62 20.88
N VAL A 154 -22.49 4.50 19.58
CA VAL A 154 -21.56 5.30 18.79
C VAL A 154 -22.34 5.89 17.63
N GLU A 155 -22.18 7.19 17.43
CA GLU A 155 -22.74 7.90 16.29
C GLU A 155 -21.61 8.17 15.30
N ILE A 156 -21.82 7.77 14.06
CA ILE A 156 -20.87 7.92 12.95
C ILE A 156 -21.51 8.89 11.97
N HIS A 157 -20.81 10.00 11.71
CA HIS A 157 -21.21 11.01 10.75
C HIS A 157 -20.46 10.78 9.46
N GLU A 158 -21.16 10.82 8.33
CA GLU A 158 -20.60 10.60 7.00
C GLU A 158 -21.00 11.79 6.10
N THR A 159 -20.01 12.36 5.41
CA THR A 159 -20.23 13.33 4.33
C THR A 159 -20.17 12.62 2.97
N ARG A 160 -20.22 13.36 1.86
CA ARG A 160 -20.05 12.79 0.52
C ARG A 160 -18.65 12.18 0.29
N HIS A 161 -17.64 12.59 1.07
CA HIS A 161 -16.26 12.13 0.92
C HIS A 161 -15.94 10.91 1.77
N GLY A 162 -16.62 10.75 2.92
CA GLY A 162 -16.41 9.62 3.81
C GLY A 162 -16.79 9.91 5.26
N PRO A 163 -16.41 9.03 6.20
CA PRO A 163 -16.67 9.22 7.62
C PRO A 163 -15.89 10.42 8.18
N VAL A 164 -16.53 11.18 9.04
CA VAL A 164 -15.90 12.25 9.82
C VAL A 164 -15.04 11.62 10.91
N VAL A 165 -13.73 11.83 10.83
CA VAL A 165 -12.74 11.26 11.76
C VAL A 165 -12.26 12.28 12.81
N ALA A 166 -12.48 13.57 12.56
CA ALA A 166 -12.18 14.63 13.52
C ALA A 166 -13.05 15.87 13.28
N THR A 167 -13.21 16.70 14.31
CA THR A 167 -13.86 18.00 14.22
C THR A 167 -13.05 19.03 14.98
N LYS A 168 -12.84 20.22 14.40
CA LYS A 168 -12.05 21.30 15.01
C LYS A 168 -12.46 22.65 14.42
N ASP A 169 -12.61 23.67 15.25
CA ASP A 169 -12.82 25.07 14.83
C ASP A 169 -13.94 25.28 13.80
N GLY A 170 -15.08 24.60 13.97
CA GLY A 170 -16.21 24.69 13.04
C GLY A 170 -16.02 23.92 11.73
N LYS A 171 -15.02 23.03 11.68
CA LYS A 171 -14.74 22.13 10.56
C LYS A 171 -14.92 20.67 10.97
N ALA A 172 -15.37 19.85 10.03
CA ALA A 172 -15.30 18.40 10.09
C ALA A 172 -14.26 17.89 9.10
N TYR A 173 -13.54 16.84 9.46
CA TYR A 173 -12.48 16.26 8.64
C TYR A 173 -12.95 14.88 8.23
N ALA A 174 -13.35 14.74 6.97
CA ALA A 174 -13.86 13.51 6.40
C ALA A 174 -12.73 12.74 5.72
N MET A 175 -12.50 11.50 6.12
CA MET A 175 -11.46 10.65 5.53
C MET A 175 -12.00 9.96 4.28
N ALA A 176 -11.31 10.12 3.16
CA ALA A 176 -11.61 9.45 1.91
C ALA A 176 -10.53 8.40 1.60
N ILE A 177 -10.94 7.14 1.48
CA ILE A 177 -10.08 6.05 1.00
C ILE A 177 -10.80 5.28 -0.12
N PRO A 178 -10.11 4.90 -1.21
CA PRO A 178 -10.72 4.24 -2.38
C PRO A 178 -11.01 2.73 -2.14
N TYR A 179 -10.88 2.28 -0.89
CA TYR A 179 -11.01 0.89 -0.47
C TYR A 179 -12.18 0.64 0.48
N MET A 180 -13.00 1.65 0.79
CA MET A 180 -14.13 1.52 1.74
C MET A 180 -15.07 0.37 1.36
N GLU A 181 -15.41 0.28 0.08
CA GLU A 181 -16.31 -0.76 -0.47
C GLU A 181 -15.58 -1.82 -1.30
N ASP A 182 -14.24 -1.85 -1.24
CA ASP A 182 -13.45 -2.78 -2.03
C ASP A 182 -13.37 -4.17 -1.37
N ILE A 183 -13.50 -5.22 -2.20
CA ILE A 183 -13.39 -6.63 -1.80
C ILE A 183 -12.44 -7.44 -2.68
N SER A 184 -11.75 -6.78 -3.61
CA SER A 184 -10.94 -7.39 -4.68
C SER A 184 -9.56 -7.87 -4.24
N LEU A 185 -9.08 -7.46 -3.05
CA LEU A 185 -7.76 -7.84 -2.52
C LEU A 185 -7.49 -9.35 -2.60
N THR A 186 -8.47 -10.16 -2.19
CA THR A 186 -8.35 -11.62 -2.15
C THR A 186 -8.22 -12.20 -3.56
N ASP A 187 -9.04 -11.71 -4.49
CA ASP A 187 -9.09 -12.19 -5.88
C ASP A 187 -7.82 -11.78 -6.63
N GLN A 188 -7.37 -10.53 -6.49
CA GLN A 188 -6.09 -10.09 -7.06
C GLN A 188 -4.92 -10.90 -6.49
N THR A 189 -4.87 -11.09 -5.17
CA THR A 189 -3.79 -11.86 -4.54
C THR A 189 -3.76 -13.30 -5.05
N TYR A 190 -4.94 -13.92 -5.19
CA TYR A 190 -5.07 -15.27 -5.77
C TYR A 190 -4.52 -15.32 -7.19
N GLN A 191 -4.98 -14.42 -8.08
CA GLN A 191 -4.58 -14.40 -9.48
C GLN A 191 -3.07 -14.14 -9.62
N MET A 192 -2.53 -13.21 -8.86
CA MET A 192 -1.11 -12.88 -8.87
C MET A 192 -0.26 -14.07 -8.41
N MET A 193 -0.67 -14.76 -7.34
CA MET A 193 0.09 -15.90 -6.80
C MET A 193 -0.07 -17.18 -7.62
N THR A 194 -1.10 -17.26 -8.47
CA THR A 194 -1.34 -18.40 -9.38
C THR A 194 -0.95 -18.13 -10.83
N ALA A 195 -0.46 -16.92 -11.13
CA ALA A 195 0.03 -16.53 -12.43
C ALA A 195 1.22 -17.39 -12.87
N LYS A 196 1.29 -17.68 -14.17
CA LYS A 196 2.24 -18.61 -14.78
C LYS A 196 3.36 -17.92 -15.56
N ASN A 197 3.30 -16.61 -15.68
CA ASN A 197 4.25 -15.77 -16.40
C ASN A 197 4.05 -14.31 -15.97
N LEU A 198 4.94 -13.43 -16.44
CA LEU A 198 4.88 -12.01 -16.07
C LEU A 198 3.61 -11.33 -16.58
N ASP A 199 3.13 -11.67 -17.77
CA ASP A 199 1.92 -11.05 -18.35
C ASP A 199 0.68 -11.34 -17.50
N GLU A 200 0.51 -12.58 -17.03
CA GLU A 200 -0.57 -12.96 -16.11
C GLU A 200 -0.42 -12.24 -14.75
N ALA A 201 0.80 -12.07 -14.24
CA ALA A 201 1.04 -11.33 -13.00
C ALA A 201 0.70 -9.84 -13.15
N LYS A 202 1.08 -9.20 -14.27
CA LYS A 202 0.74 -7.81 -14.58
C LYS A 202 -0.78 -7.63 -14.79
N ALA A 203 -1.44 -8.61 -15.42
CA ALA A 203 -2.88 -8.61 -15.55
C ALA A 203 -3.57 -8.64 -14.17
N ALA A 204 -3.09 -9.49 -13.24
CA ALA A 204 -3.60 -9.50 -11.87
C ALA A 204 -3.36 -8.16 -11.15
N LEU A 205 -2.16 -7.57 -11.31
CA LEU A 205 -1.81 -6.29 -10.70
C LEU A 205 -2.64 -5.12 -11.22
N SER A 206 -3.11 -5.19 -12.47
CA SER A 206 -3.97 -4.16 -13.07
C SER A 206 -5.33 -3.98 -12.37
N HIS A 207 -5.73 -4.93 -11.50
CA HIS A 207 -6.96 -4.82 -10.72
C HIS A 207 -6.90 -3.78 -9.59
N LEU A 208 -5.70 -3.38 -9.14
CA LEU A 208 -5.48 -2.36 -8.09
C LEU A 208 -6.25 -2.60 -6.78
N GLY A 209 -6.55 -3.86 -6.46
CA GLY A 209 -7.08 -4.35 -5.19
C GLY A 209 -6.04 -4.51 -4.07
N LEU A 210 -4.74 -4.45 -4.38
CA LEU A 210 -3.70 -4.28 -3.35
C LEU A 210 -3.68 -2.84 -2.86
N MET A 211 -3.55 -2.65 -1.54
CA MET A 211 -3.21 -1.36 -0.96
C MET A 211 -1.80 -0.94 -1.37
N GLY A 212 -1.42 0.27 -0.96
CA GLY A 212 -0.10 0.83 -1.18
C GLY A 212 1.07 -0.11 -0.83
N GLN A 213 1.69 -0.71 -1.85
CA GLN A 213 2.86 -1.60 -1.71
C GLN A 213 3.82 -1.41 -2.89
N ASN A 214 5.10 -1.64 -2.64
CA ASN A 214 6.05 -2.02 -3.66
C ASN A 214 5.86 -3.52 -3.89
N VAL A 215 5.61 -3.94 -5.13
CA VAL A 215 5.49 -5.35 -5.50
C VAL A 215 6.61 -5.71 -6.44
N MET A 216 7.35 -6.77 -6.13
CA MET A 216 8.33 -7.37 -7.02
C MET A 216 7.89 -8.76 -7.49
N VAL A 217 8.01 -9.01 -8.79
CA VAL A 217 7.73 -10.30 -9.43
C VAL A 217 8.97 -10.79 -10.15
N GLY A 218 9.45 -11.99 -9.80
CA GLY A 218 10.56 -12.66 -10.49
C GLY A 218 10.06 -13.95 -11.15
N THR A 219 10.29 -14.15 -12.44
CA THR A 219 9.79 -15.32 -13.18
C THR A 219 10.91 -16.31 -13.49
N VAL A 220 10.58 -17.60 -13.59
CA VAL A 220 11.53 -18.65 -13.99
C VAL A 220 12.11 -18.46 -15.40
N ASP A 221 11.41 -17.69 -16.25
CA ASP A 221 11.87 -17.32 -17.60
C ASP A 221 12.96 -16.24 -17.59
N GLY A 222 13.21 -15.62 -16.43
CA GLY A 222 14.30 -14.66 -16.25
C GLY A 222 13.86 -13.22 -16.06
N ASP A 223 12.56 -12.94 -16.08
CA ASP A 223 12.05 -11.58 -15.94
C ASP A 223 12.04 -11.15 -14.47
N ILE A 224 12.38 -9.88 -14.26
CA ILE A 224 12.23 -9.20 -12.98
C ILE A 224 11.40 -7.93 -13.20
N TYR A 225 10.35 -7.78 -12.41
CA TYR A 225 9.39 -6.70 -12.53
C TYR A 225 9.11 -6.06 -11.18
N TYR A 226 8.93 -4.75 -11.19
CA TYR A 226 8.54 -3.95 -10.05
C TYR A 226 7.33 -3.08 -10.42
N GLN A 227 6.40 -2.96 -9.48
CA GLN A 227 5.33 -1.98 -9.51
C GLN A 227 5.09 -1.40 -8.12
N ARG A 228 5.00 -0.08 -8.02
CA ARG A 228 4.43 0.59 -6.85
C ARG A 228 2.91 0.63 -7.00
N THR A 229 2.23 -0.33 -6.39
CA THR A 229 0.78 -0.51 -6.52
C THR A 229 0.00 0.35 -5.52
N GLY A 230 -1.29 0.49 -5.79
CA GLY A 230 -2.28 1.19 -4.98
C GLY A 230 -3.24 1.98 -5.85
N LYS A 231 -4.47 2.19 -5.36
CA LYS A 231 -5.44 3.11 -5.94
C LYS A 231 -5.08 4.54 -5.58
N VAL A 232 -4.30 5.20 -6.44
CA VAL A 232 -3.94 6.62 -6.30
C VAL A 232 -5.05 7.49 -6.90
N PRO A 233 -5.72 8.37 -6.13
CA PRO A 233 -6.73 9.26 -6.68
C PRO A 233 -6.17 10.26 -7.69
N ILE A 234 -6.90 10.47 -8.79
CA ILE A 234 -6.65 11.55 -9.73
C ILE A 234 -7.25 12.82 -9.15
N ARG A 235 -6.40 13.81 -8.86
CA ARG A 235 -6.82 15.06 -8.22
C ARG A 235 -6.87 16.20 -9.24
N PRO A 236 -7.85 17.11 -9.13
CA PRO A 236 -7.94 18.28 -10.00
C PRO A 236 -6.70 19.18 -9.94
N ASP A 237 -6.39 19.85 -11.04
CA ASP A 237 -5.28 20.81 -11.09
C ASP A 237 -5.40 21.89 -10.02
N GLY A 238 -4.30 22.12 -9.29
CA GLY A 238 -4.21 23.11 -8.22
C GLY A 238 -4.67 22.63 -6.84
N VAL A 239 -5.19 21.40 -6.74
CA VAL A 239 -5.37 20.73 -5.44
C VAL A 239 -4.00 20.27 -4.94
N ASP A 240 -3.73 20.59 -3.67
CA ASP A 240 -2.51 20.21 -2.96
C ASP A 240 -2.86 19.13 -1.94
N PRO A 241 -2.54 17.85 -2.19
CA PRO A 241 -2.96 16.73 -1.36
C PRO A 241 -2.05 16.48 -0.16
N SER A 242 -1.04 17.29 0.10
CA SER A 242 -0.23 17.13 1.32
C SER A 242 -0.88 17.72 2.57
N LYS A 243 -2.18 18.01 2.52
CA LYS A 243 -2.96 18.71 3.54
C LYS A 243 -4.45 18.45 3.30
N PRO A 244 -5.30 18.74 4.31
CA PRO A 244 -6.73 18.57 4.14
C PRO A 244 -7.26 19.41 2.98
N ILE A 245 -7.95 18.74 2.05
CA ILE A 245 -8.53 19.34 0.85
C ILE A 245 -9.82 20.08 1.23
N PRO A 246 -10.06 21.32 0.78
CA PRO A 246 -11.33 22.00 1.04
C PRO A 246 -12.51 21.22 0.43
N GLY A 247 -13.35 20.62 1.27
CA GLY A 247 -14.48 19.77 0.88
C GLY A 247 -15.75 20.55 0.52
N ASN A 248 -15.80 21.84 0.86
CA ASN A 248 -16.93 22.70 0.51
C ASN A 248 -16.98 23.13 -0.96
N VAL A 249 -15.97 22.77 -1.77
CA VAL A 249 -15.91 23.07 -3.20
C VAL A 249 -15.88 21.76 -3.98
N SER A 250 -16.96 21.42 -4.69
CA SER A 250 -17.07 20.15 -5.42
C SER A 250 -16.05 19.98 -6.54
N LYS A 251 -15.49 21.09 -7.03
CA LYS A 251 -14.41 21.07 -8.02
C LYS A 251 -13.12 20.42 -7.48
N ASN A 252 -12.98 20.25 -6.16
CA ASN A 252 -11.82 19.59 -5.56
C ASN A 252 -11.98 18.06 -5.44
N ASP A 253 -13.17 17.52 -5.74
CA ASP A 253 -13.45 16.09 -5.64
C ASP A 253 -12.56 15.28 -6.60
N TRP A 254 -12.28 14.02 -6.25
CA TRP A 254 -11.50 13.11 -7.08
C TRP A 254 -12.12 12.91 -8.46
N LEU A 255 -11.26 12.88 -9.49
CA LEU A 255 -11.66 12.68 -10.89
C LEU A 255 -11.66 11.19 -11.30
N GLY A 256 -11.26 10.31 -10.39
CA GLY A 256 -11.11 8.88 -10.63
C GLY A 256 -9.89 8.34 -9.91
N ILE A 257 -9.46 7.14 -10.30
CA ILE A 257 -8.26 6.47 -9.81
C ILE A 257 -7.32 6.30 -11.00
N HIS A 258 -6.02 6.54 -10.79
CA HIS A 258 -4.99 6.29 -11.79
C HIS A 258 -5.03 4.82 -12.24
N PRO A 259 -5.04 4.54 -13.54
CA PRO A 259 -4.88 3.19 -14.04
C PRO A 259 -3.43 2.71 -13.80
N MET A 260 -3.19 1.41 -13.94
CA MET A 260 -1.88 0.79 -13.66
C MET A 260 -0.75 1.45 -14.45
N GLU A 261 -1.01 1.87 -15.69
CA GLU A 261 -0.03 2.45 -16.61
C GLU A 261 0.58 3.76 -16.09
N ASP A 262 -0.17 4.49 -15.26
CA ASP A 262 0.29 5.75 -14.67
C ASP A 262 1.21 5.53 -13.45
N LEU A 263 1.21 4.32 -12.88
CA LEU A 263 1.96 4.00 -11.67
C LEU A 263 3.45 3.77 -11.95
N VAL A 264 4.28 3.95 -10.91
CA VAL A 264 5.73 3.72 -11.01
C VAL A 264 6.00 2.23 -11.20
N GLN A 265 6.65 1.87 -12.30
CA GLN A 265 6.97 0.49 -12.65
C GLN A 265 8.34 0.38 -13.32
N CYS A 266 8.96 -0.80 -13.23
CA CYS A 266 10.22 -1.10 -13.90
C CYS A 266 10.29 -2.58 -14.26
N GLU A 267 10.60 -2.85 -15.53
CA GLU A 267 10.76 -4.21 -16.06
C GLU A 267 12.18 -4.39 -16.56
N ASN A 268 12.83 -5.48 -16.13
CA ASN A 268 14.13 -5.93 -16.63
C ASN A 268 15.20 -4.83 -16.76
N PRO A 269 15.52 -4.09 -15.67
CA PRO A 269 16.48 -3.01 -15.73
C PRO A 269 17.86 -3.49 -16.23
N PRO A 270 18.61 -2.64 -16.96
CA PRO A 270 19.91 -3.02 -17.51
C PRO A 270 20.91 -3.45 -16.43
N GLN A 271 20.77 -2.93 -15.20
CA GLN A 271 21.53 -3.29 -14.01
C GLN A 271 21.41 -4.79 -13.67
N GLY A 272 20.31 -5.44 -14.03
CA GLY A 272 20.08 -6.87 -13.75
C GLY A 272 19.74 -7.20 -12.31
N TYR A 273 19.38 -6.19 -11.51
CA TYR A 273 18.86 -6.36 -10.18
C TYR A 273 17.94 -5.19 -9.82
N MET A 274 17.16 -5.39 -8.77
CA MET A 274 16.41 -4.35 -8.06
C MET A 274 16.33 -4.72 -6.58
N GLN A 275 16.36 -3.73 -5.68
CA GLN A 275 16.05 -3.93 -4.27
C GLN A 275 15.01 -2.91 -3.83
N ASN A 276 14.17 -3.26 -2.87
CA ASN A 276 13.44 -2.29 -2.09
C ASN A 276 13.55 -2.62 -0.59
N CYS A 277 14.08 -1.68 0.16
CA CYS A 277 14.14 -1.72 1.61
C CYS A 277 13.30 -0.57 2.19
N ASN A 278 12.05 -0.41 1.73
CA ASN A 278 11.18 0.74 2.02
C ASN A 278 11.77 2.09 1.58
N VAL A 279 12.49 2.08 0.46
CA VAL A 279 13.09 3.29 -0.11
C VAL A 279 12.31 3.77 -1.32
N SER A 280 12.53 5.05 -1.65
CA SER A 280 12.09 5.65 -2.90
C SER A 280 12.52 4.82 -4.12
N PRO A 281 11.72 4.75 -5.20
CA PRO A 281 12.09 4.09 -6.45
C PRO A 281 13.45 4.54 -7.01
N PHE A 282 13.83 5.79 -6.73
CA PHE A 282 15.14 6.34 -7.06
C PHE A 282 16.31 5.57 -6.39
N GLY A 283 16.11 5.09 -5.16
CA GLY A 283 17.13 4.39 -4.37
C GLY A 283 17.20 2.88 -4.59
N MET A 284 16.38 2.31 -5.48
CA MET A 284 16.25 0.86 -5.66
C MET A 284 17.43 0.20 -6.40
N MET A 285 18.19 0.98 -7.17
CA MET A 285 19.33 0.51 -7.94
C MET A 285 20.22 1.68 -8.32
N LYS A 286 21.49 1.40 -8.66
CA LYS A 286 22.38 2.43 -9.19
C LYS A 286 21.82 2.97 -10.50
N ASP A 287 21.71 4.29 -10.61
CA ASP A 287 21.16 4.99 -11.78
C ASP A 287 19.74 4.49 -12.13
N SER A 288 18.88 4.39 -11.11
CA SER A 288 17.49 3.97 -11.25
C SER A 288 16.76 4.77 -12.35
N PRO A 289 16.03 4.11 -13.27
CA PRO A 289 15.26 4.78 -14.30
C PRO A 289 13.96 5.41 -13.77
N MET A 290 13.56 5.10 -12.53
CA MET A 290 12.30 5.56 -11.94
C MET A 290 12.51 6.91 -11.24
N ARG A 291 12.36 8.00 -11.98
CA ARG A 291 12.60 9.37 -11.49
C ARG A 291 11.31 10.08 -11.14
N LEU A 292 11.35 10.88 -10.08
CA LEU A 292 10.21 11.72 -9.64
C LEU A 292 9.72 12.63 -10.77
N ALA A 293 10.63 13.15 -11.61
CA ALA A 293 10.28 14.05 -12.70
C ALA A 293 9.35 13.44 -13.77
N ASP A 294 9.25 12.11 -13.83
CA ASP A 294 8.46 11.38 -14.83
C ASP A 294 7.03 11.11 -14.36
N TYR A 295 6.67 11.46 -13.11
CA TYR A 295 5.37 11.15 -12.51
C TYR A 295 4.81 12.38 -11.76
N PRO A 296 3.47 12.48 -11.61
CA PRO A 296 2.90 13.36 -10.60
C PRO A 296 3.49 13.03 -9.22
N SER A 297 3.79 14.04 -8.41
CA SER A 297 4.47 13.84 -7.12
C SER A 297 3.70 12.93 -6.17
N TYR A 298 2.36 12.99 -6.20
CA TYR A 298 1.48 12.14 -5.39
C TYR A 298 1.38 10.69 -5.94
N VAL A 299 1.65 10.45 -7.23
CA VAL A 299 1.80 9.10 -7.78
C VAL A 299 3.17 8.52 -7.40
N TYR A 300 4.22 9.33 -7.47
CA TYR A 300 5.55 8.92 -7.01
C TYR A 300 5.59 8.75 -5.48
N GLY A 301 4.78 9.49 -4.73
CA GLY A 301 4.51 9.30 -3.29
C GLY A 301 5.73 9.50 -2.37
N THR A 302 6.81 10.09 -2.86
CA THR A 302 8.04 10.30 -2.09
C THR A 302 8.96 11.29 -2.80
N THR A 303 10.16 11.47 -2.28
CA THR A 303 11.19 12.36 -2.83
C THR A 303 12.45 11.55 -3.22
N GLU A 304 13.35 12.16 -3.98
CA GLU A 304 14.59 11.53 -4.44
C GLU A 304 15.73 11.74 -3.43
N TRP A 305 15.58 11.20 -2.22
CA TRP A 305 16.64 11.25 -1.21
C TRP A 305 17.58 10.06 -1.35
N PRO A 306 18.86 10.22 -0.94
CA PRO A 306 19.76 9.09 -0.79
C PRO A 306 19.12 7.98 0.07
N PRO A 307 19.26 6.70 -0.32
CA PRO A 307 18.76 5.60 0.47
C PRO A 307 19.40 5.59 1.87
N HIS A 308 18.62 5.19 2.87
CA HIS A 308 19.17 4.93 4.21
C HIS A 308 20.17 3.77 4.18
N GLN A 309 21.00 3.63 5.22
CA GLN A 309 22.13 2.69 5.25
C GLN A 309 21.78 1.26 4.83
N ARG A 310 20.67 0.70 5.32
CA ARG A 310 20.19 -0.64 4.94
C ARG A 310 20.08 -0.83 3.42
N ALA A 311 19.31 0.01 2.75
CA ALA A 311 19.16 0.02 1.31
C ALA A 311 20.47 0.33 0.56
N ALA A 312 21.26 1.30 1.06
CA ALA A 312 22.52 1.69 0.43
C ALA A 312 23.52 0.53 0.37
N MET A 313 23.64 -0.26 1.46
CA MET A 313 24.49 -1.45 1.50
C MET A 313 24.04 -2.50 0.49
N VAL A 314 22.74 -2.78 0.41
CA VAL A 314 22.20 -3.77 -0.54
C VAL A 314 22.48 -3.33 -1.99
N VAL A 315 22.26 -2.05 -2.30
CA VAL A 315 22.58 -1.50 -3.64
C VAL A 315 24.06 -1.62 -3.93
N GLU A 316 24.94 -1.32 -2.97
CA GLU A 316 26.39 -1.41 -3.16
C GLU A 316 26.85 -2.85 -3.43
N VAL A 317 26.40 -3.82 -2.62
CA VAL A 317 26.75 -5.23 -2.79
C VAL A 317 26.22 -5.75 -4.13
N LEU A 318 24.92 -5.56 -4.40
CA LEU A 318 24.34 -6.01 -5.66
C LEU A 318 24.98 -5.31 -6.85
N HIS A 319 25.26 -4.01 -6.80
CA HIS A 319 25.85 -3.31 -7.95
C HIS A 319 27.22 -3.85 -8.32
N ASN A 320 28.08 -4.03 -7.32
CA ASN A 320 29.49 -4.36 -7.51
C ASN A 320 29.74 -5.84 -7.83
N ASP A 321 28.80 -6.72 -7.52
CA ASP A 321 28.92 -8.13 -7.84
C ASP A 321 28.37 -8.46 -9.24
N PRO A 322 29.21 -8.84 -10.22
CA PRO A 322 28.73 -9.16 -11.57
C PRO A 322 27.99 -10.51 -11.65
N LEU A 323 28.18 -11.43 -10.69
CA LEU A 323 27.72 -12.81 -10.77
C LEU A 323 27.41 -13.38 -9.37
N PHE A 324 26.31 -12.91 -8.79
CA PHE A 324 25.86 -13.19 -7.43
C PHE A 324 25.45 -14.66 -7.24
N THR A 325 25.85 -15.27 -6.14
CA THR A 325 25.52 -16.65 -5.79
C THR A 325 24.32 -16.75 -4.84
N ILE A 326 23.74 -17.95 -4.72
CA ILE A 326 22.68 -18.21 -3.73
C ILE A 326 23.23 -18.11 -2.30
N GLU A 327 24.49 -18.51 -2.08
CA GLU A 327 25.14 -18.42 -0.76
C GLU A 327 25.33 -16.95 -0.34
N GLU A 328 25.82 -16.10 -1.24
CA GLU A 328 25.91 -14.65 -0.99
C GLU A 328 24.53 -14.00 -0.75
N ALA A 329 23.49 -14.50 -1.43
CA ALA A 329 22.12 -14.06 -1.18
C ALA A 329 21.62 -14.42 0.22
N LEU A 330 21.95 -15.62 0.71
CA LEU A 330 21.61 -16.05 2.06
C LEU A 330 22.43 -15.28 3.12
N ASP A 331 23.70 -15.02 2.84
CA ASP A 331 24.59 -14.31 3.77
C ASP A 331 24.21 -12.83 3.94
N LEU A 332 23.68 -12.20 2.89
CA LEU A 332 23.23 -10.81 2.93
C LEU A 332 21.78 -10.66 3.40
N ALA A 333 20.98 -11.73 3.37
CA ALA A 333 19.64 -11.75 3.97
C ALA A 333 19.74 -11.76 5.51
N VAL A 334 19.70 -10.57 6.13
CA VAL A 334 19.82 -10.39 7.60
C VAL A 334 18.78 -9.43 8.15
#